data_AF-A0A388NQM7-F1
#
_entry.id   AF-A0A388NQM7-F1
#
_cell.length_a   1.000
_cell.length_b   1.000
_cell.length_c   1.000
_cell.angle_alpha   90.00
_cell.angle_beta   90.00
_cell.angle_gamma   90.00
#
_symmetry.space_group_name_H-M   'P 1'
#
loop_
_entity.id
_entity.type
_entity.pdbx_description
1 polymer ?
#
loop_
_entity_poly.entity_id
_entity_poly.type
_entity_poly.pdbx_seq_one_letter_code
_entity_poly.pdbx_strand_id
1 'polypeptide(L)' 'MDKSYAKPIFASAGLNVAAGTVVTSSNFELPSSLKYPLFVKPARSGSSRGTTKLKQQLS' A
#
# COMPACT_ATOMS: atom_id res chain seq x y z
N MET A 1 11.01 -6.63 -7.23
CA MET A 1 10.66 -5.29 -7.77
C MET A 1 9.90 -4.50 -6.71
N ASP A 2 10.17 -3.19 -6.59
CA ASP A 2 9.53 -2.32 -5.60
C ASP A 2 8.27 -1.65 -6.15
N LYS A 3 7.11 -1.99 -5.57
CA LYS A 3 5.82 -1.42 -5.97
C LYS A 3 5.71 0.08 -5.66
N SER A 4 6.40 0.56 -4.62
CA SER A 4 6.40 1.98 -4.27
C SER A 4 7.16 2.82 -5.28
N TYR A 5 8.17 2.23 -5.94
CA TYR A 5 8.90 2.85 -7.03
C TYR A 5 8.13 2.81 -8.37
N ALA A 6 7.44 1.70 -8.67
CA ALA A 6 6.70 1.54 -9.92
C ALA A 6 5.44 2.43 -9.99
N LYS A 7 4.75 2.63 -8.86
CA LYS A 7 3.48 3.37 -8.80
C LYS A 7 3.59 4.82 -9.31
N PRO A 8 4.56 5.65 -8.87
CA PRO A 8 4.76 6.99 -9.42
C PRO A 8 4.99 7.00 -10.93
N ILE A 9 5.73 6.01 -11.46
CA ILE A 9 6.00 5.90 -12.91
C ILE A 9 4.71 5.66 -13.69
N PHE A 10 3.86 4.75 -13.20
CA PHE A 10 2.56 4.49 -13.81
C PHE A 10 1.65 5.72 -13.74
N ALA A 11 1.61 6.41 -12.60
CA ALA A 11 0.84 7.64 -12.45
C ALA A 11 1.35 8.76 -13.38
N SER A 12 2.67 8.95 -13.51
CA SER A 12 3.25 9.94 -14.44
C SER A 12 2.98 9.61 -15.90
N ALA A 13 2.75 8.33 -16.22
CA ALA A 13 2.33 7.88 -17.54
C ALA A 13 0.81 7.98 -17.77
N GLY A 14 0.06 8.59 -16.83
CA GLY A 14 -1.39 8.77 -16.93
C GLY A 14 -2.22 7.53 -16.58
N LEU A 15 -1.61 6.49 -16.00
CA LEU A 15 -2.34 5.30 -15.56
C LEU A 15 -2.95 5.51 -14.17
N ASN A 16 -4.16 4.97 -13.98
CA ASN A 16 -4.80 4.95 -12.68
C ASN A 16 -4.03 4.04 -11.71
N VAL A 17 -3.69 4.59 -10.54
CA VAL A 17 -2.98 3.87 -9.49
C VAL A 17 -3.75 3.97 -8.17
N ALA A 18 -3.89 2.84 -7.47
CA ALA A 18 -4.53 2.84 -6.17
C ALA A 18 -3.75 3.68 -5.14
N ALA A 19 -4.47 4.60 -4.48
CA ALA A 19 -3.97 5.36 -3.35
C ALA A 19 -3.41 4.44 -2.24
N GLY A 20 -2.41 4.94 -1.52
CA GLY A 20 -1.78 4.20 -0.43
C GLY A 20 -0.56 4.95 0.09
N THR A 21 -0.01 4.46 1.19
CA THR A 21 1.21 4.98 1.79
C THR A 21 2.28 3.89 1.88
N VAL A 22 3.54 4.30 1.98
CA VAL A 22 4.67 3.41 2.25
C VAL A 22 5.02 3.54 3.72
N VAL A 23 5.08 2.41 4.41
CA VAL A 23 5.44 2.33 5.83
C VAL A 23 6.77 1.60 5.94
N THR A 24 7.76 2.24 6.57
CA THR A 24 9.11 1.67 6.79
C THR A 24 9.45 1.50 8.27
N SER A 25 8.62 2.06 9.16
CA SER A 25 8.76 2.02 10.62
C SER A 25 7.62 1.21 11.24
N SER A 26 7.88 0.54 12.37
CA SER A 26 6.85 -0.10 13.18
C SER A 26 5.96 0.91 13.89
N ASN A 27 6.48 2.11 14.19
CA ASN A 27 5.71 3.22 14.73
C ASN A 27 5.33 4.17 13.59
N PHE A 28 4.05 4.17 13.20
CA PHE A 28 3.51 5.00 12.14
C PHE A 28 2.03 5.28 12.38
N GLU A 29 1.56 6.39 11.82
CA GLU A 29 0.14 6.73 11.78
C GLU A 29 -0.42 6.48 10.38
N LEU A 30 -1.65 5.97 10.32
CA LEU A 30 -2.37 5.79 9.06
C LEU A 30 -2.89 7.15 8.58
N PRO A 31 -2.59 7.57 7.33
CA PRO A 31 -3.18 8.78 6.77
C PRO A 31 -4.71 8.72 6.78
N SER A 32 -5.35 9.78 7.25
CA SER A 32 -6.82 9.89 7.34
C SER A 32 -7.54 9.77 6.00
N SER A 33 -6.83 9.97 4.89
CA SER A 33 -7.33 9.77 3.53
C SER A 33 -7.53 8.30 3.15
N LEU A 34 -6.94 7.35 3.88
CA LEU A 34 -7.07 5.91 3.63
C LEU A 34 -8.26 5.36 4.44
N LYS A 35 -9.20 4.73 3.74
CA LYS A 35 -10.41 4.13 4.33
C LYS A 35 -10.41 2.62 4.18
N TYR A 36 -10.91 1.91 5.19
CA TYR A 36 -11.10 0.46 5.14
C TYR A 36 -12.19 0.06 4.13
N PRO A 37 -12.10 -1.12 3.49
CA PRO A 37 -11.04 -2.12 3.65
C PRO A 37 -9.72 -1.72 2.97
N LEU A 38 -8.59 -2.03 3.62
CA LEU A 38 -7.24 -1.76 3.11
C LEU A 38 -6.52 -3.05 2.72
N PHE A 39 -5.61 -2.96 1.74
CA PHE A 39 -4.67 -4.02 1.42
C PHE A 39 -3.27 -3.64 1.91
N VAL A 40 -2.73 -4.46 2.81
CA VAL A 40 -1.34 -4.35 3.28
C VAL A 40 -0.51 -5.41 2.56
N LYS A 41 0.68 -5.04 2.08
CA LYS A 41 1.57 -5.96 1.36
C LYS A 41 3.03 -5.48 1.45
N PRO A 42 4.02 -6.38 1.41
CA PRO A 42 5.40 -5.99 1.23
C PRO A 42 5.61 -5.28 -0.12
N ALA A 43 6.38 -4.20 -0.11
CA ALA A 43 6.73 -3.45 -1.31
C ALA A 43 7.40 -4.36 -2.35
N ARG A 44 8.28 -5.26 -1.89
CA ARG A 44 9.15 -6.13 -2.70
C ARG A 44 8.83 -7.64 -2.55
N SER A 45 7.56 -8.02 -2.73
CA SER A 45 7.11 -9.43 -2.74
C SER A 45 6.22 -9.76 -3.95
N GLY A 46 6.00 -11.05 -4.22
CA GLY A 46 5.14 -11.59 -5.27
C GLY A 46 4.40 -12.84 -4.79
N SER A 47 3.62 -13.48 -5.66
CA SER A 47 2.81 -14.68 -5.33
C SER A 47 1.91 -14.50 -4.10
N SER A 48 1.42 -13.27 -3.89
CA SER A 48 0.58 -12.87 -2.74
C SER A 48 1.20 -13.10 -1.34
N ARG A 49 2.50 -13.39 -1.25
CA ARG A 49 3.18 -13.58 0.05
C ARG A 49 3.19 -12.30 0.86
N GLY A 50 2.62 -12.36 2.07
CA GLY A 50 2.51 -11.24 3.01
C GLY A 50 1.42 -10.22 2.66
N THR A 51 0.52 -10.52 1.72
CA THR A 51 -0.61 -9.65 1.40
C THR A 51 -1.79 -9.97 2.31
N THR A 52 -2.36 -8.95 2.96
CA THR A 52 -3.52 -9.09 3.85
C THR A 52 -4.56 -8.03 3.52
N LYS A 53 -5.84 -8.44 3.50
CA LYS A 53 -6.99 -7.52 3.45
C LYS A 53 -7.45 -7.23 4.88
N LEU A 54 -7.31 -5.99 5.31
CA LEU A 54 -7.84 -5.50 6.59
C LEU A 54 -9.24 -4.93 6.36
N LYS A 55 -10.21 -5.39 7.15
CA LYS A 55 -11.61 -4.94 7.06
C LYS A 55 -11.91 -3.73 7.96
N GLN A 56 -11.13 -3.56 9.02
CA GLN A 56 -11.27 -2.52 10.03
C GLN A 56 -9.94 -2.31 10.74
N GLN A 57 -9.84 -1.24 11.52
CA GLN A 57 -8.73 -1.03 12.44
C GLN A 57 -8.81 -2.05 13.57
N LEU A 58 -7.67 -2.61 13.96
CA LEU A 58 -7.58 -3.44 15.16
C LEU A 58 -7.45 -2.49 16.36
N SER A 59 -8.33 -2.67 17.34
CA SER A 59 -8.30 -1.98 18.64
C SER A 59 -7.13 -2.45 19.49
#